data_AF-A0A183B9F7-F1
#
_entry.id   AF-A0A183B9F7-F1
#
_cell.length_a   1.000
_cell.length_b   1.000
_cell.length_c   1.000
_cell.angle_alpha   90.00
_cell.angle_beta   90.00
_cell.angle_gamma   90.00
#
_symmetry.space_group_name_H-M   'P 1'
#
loop_
_entity.id
_entity.type
_entity.pdbx_description
1 polymer ?
#
loop_
_entity_poly.entity_id
_entity_poly.type
_entity_poly.pdbx_seq_one_letter_code
_entity_poly.pdbx_strand_id
1 'polypeptide(L)'
;MEKGFKHESTTTGNFIRPAVTGPKPLSPDDDFQLWAFRAQTYLQHVPPEHFGQCFLPLLNDYAARPLLASGTRITSNPDEIWTALHELFARHELAPVFLEKFFAKKQLHAESVDQYVAVLRQLATKAYPKRLKWSALTTSCCGLLWESPTKSMKPDSWKKCHGV
;
A
#
# COMPACT_ATOMS: atom_id res chain seq x y z
N MET A 1 -46.74 27.05 41.61
CA MET A 1 -45.35 26.68 41.97
C MET A 1 -44.63 26.28 40.69
N GLU A 2 -44.08 27.27 39.99
CA GLU A 2 -43.23 27.03 38.82
C GLU A 2 -41.87 26.55 39.30
N LYS A 3 -41.49 25.33 38.92
CA LYS A 3 -40.11 24.85 39.11
C LYS A 3 -39.34 25.18 37.84
N GLY A 4 -38.55 26.24 37.92
CA GLY A 4 -37.58 26.62 36.89
C GLY A 4 -36.55 25.51 36.71
N PHE A 5 -36.55 24.88 35.54
CA PHE A 5 -35.49 23.98 35.12
C PHE A 5 -34.33 24.85 34.61
N LYS A 6 -33.31 25.04 35.45
CA LYS A 6 -32.07 25.70 35.04
C LYS A 6 -31.37 24.80 34.02
N HIS A 7 -31.19 25.33 32.81
CA HIS A 7 -30.25 24.77 31.85
C HIS A 7 -28.83 24.89 32.41
N GLU A 8 -28.27 23.77 32.86
CA GLU A 8 -26.84 23.64 33.06
C GLU A 8 -26.22 23.16 31.75
N SER A 9 -25.96 24.12 30.86
CA SER A 9 -25.18 23.89 29.65
C SER A 9 -23.70 23.98 30.02
N THR A 10 -23.11 22.86 30.44
CA THR A 10 -21.67 22.80 30.73
C THR A 10 -21.04 21.62 30.02
N THR A 11 -20.34 21.93 28.93
CA THR A 11 -18.99 21.46 28.57
C THR A 11 -18.93 21.38 27.06
N THR A 12 -18.62 22.52 26.45
CA THR A 12 -18.05 22.60 25.12
C THR A 12 -16.78 21.74 25.12
N GLY A 13 -16.91 20.48 24.73
CA GLY A 13 -15.76 19.63 24.43
C GLY A 13 -14.98 20.34 23.33
N ASN A 14 -13.78 20.82 23.66
CA ASN A 14 -12.86 21.35 22.67
C ASN A 14 -12.67 20.28 21.61
N PHE A 15 -13.23 20.49 20.42
CA PHE A 15 -12.96 19.66 19.26
C PHE A 15 -11.46 19.69 19.03
N ILE A 16 -10.77 18.60 19.37
CA ILE A 16 -9.35 18.43 19.04
C ILE A 16 -9.30 18.08 17.56
N ARG A 17 -9.57 19.07 16.71
CA ARG A 17 -9.20 19.02 15.30
C ARG A 17 -7.69 19.21 15.27
N PRO A 18 -6.92 18.32 14.61
CA PRO A 18 -5.49 18.53 14.46
C PRO A 18 -5.23 19.93 13.87
N ALA A 19 -4.31 20.68 14.47
CA ALA A 19 -4.01 22.07 14.07
C ALA A 19 -3.36 22.17 12.67
N VAL A 20 -2.98 21.02 12.09
CA VAL A 20 -2.33 20.89 10.80
C VAL A 20 -3.38 20.85 9.69
N THR A 21 -3.07 21.38 8.51
CA THR A 21 -3.93 21.21 7.33
C THR A 21 -4.13 19.72 7.06
N GLY A 22 -5.39 19.27 7.06
CA GLY A 22 -5.74 17.88 6.78
C GLY A 22 -5.32 17.46 5.37
N PRO A 23 -5.08 16.16 5.13
CA PRO A 23 -4.79 15.67 3.79
C PRO A 23 -5.99 15.93 2.88
N LYS A 24 -5.72 15.99 1.56
CA LYS A 24 -6.76 15.98 0.54
C LYS A 24 -7.72 14.81 0.80
N PRO A 25 -9.05 15.00 0.70
CA PRO A 25 -9.99 13.90 0.79
C PRO A 25 -9.67 12.80 -0.23
N LEU A 26 -9.76 11.53 0.18
CA LEU A 26 -9.50 10.38 -0.67
C LEU A 26 -10.48 10.36 -1.84
N SER A 27 -9.95 10.25 -3.05
CA SER A 27 -10.69 9.88 -4.26
C SER A 27 -10.34 8.46 -4.69
N PRO A 28 -11.24 7.72 -5.38
CA PRO A 28 -10.95 6.38 -5.89
C PRO A 28 -9.72 6.27 -6.81
N ASP A 29 -9.36 7.38 -7.46
CA ASP A 29 -8.21 7.46 -8.38
C ASP A 29 -6.89 7.85 -7.70
N ASP A 30 -6.94 8.27 -6.43
CA ASP A 30 -5.74 8.67 -5.70
C ASP A 30 -4.87 7.45 -5.33
N ASP A 31 -3.58 7.68 -5.11
CA ASP A 31 -2.69 6.68 -4.51
C ASP A 31 -3.09 6.45 -3.04
N PHE A 32 -3.86 5.37 -2.81
CA PHE A 32 -4.36 5.02 -1.51
C PHE A 32 -3.25 4.81 -0.47
N GLN A 33 -2.08 4.26 -0.83
CA GLN A 33 -1.00 4.03 0.13
C GLN A 33 -0.40 5.36 0.61
N LEU A 34 -0.14 6.28 -0.33
CA LEU A 34 0.37 7.60 0.00
C LEU A 34 -0.66 8.42 0.80
N TRP A 35 -1.94 8.33 0.42
CA TRP A 35 -3.02 8.99 1.16
C TRP A 35 -3.15 8.42 2.59
N ALA A 36 -3.16 7.09 2.75
CA ALA A 36 -3.30 6.44 4.04
C ALA A 36 -2.17 6.83 4.99
N PHE A 37 -0.92 6.86 4.52
CA PHE A 37 0.21 7.33 5.31
C PHE A 37 0.00 8.76 5.85
N ARG A 38 -0.48 9.68 5.00
CA ARG A 38 -0.76 11.06 5.40
C ARG A 38 -1.94 11.15 6.38
N ALA A 39 -3.00 10.39 6.13
CA ALA A 39 -4.19 10.37 6.98
C ALA A 39 -3.90 9.78 8.36
N GLN A 40 -3.13 8.69 8.45
CA GLN A 40 -2.67 8.11 9.71
C GLN A 40 -1.82 9.11 10.50
N THR A 41 -0.87 9.78 9.84
CA THR A 41 -0.04 10.82 10.47
C THR A 41 -0.90 11.98 11.00
N TYR A 42 -1.91 12.40 10.24
CA TYR A 42 -2.84 13.46 10.66
C TYR A 42 -3.72 13.05 11.84
N LEU A 43 -4.14 11.77 11.90
CA LEU A 43 -5.03 11.24 12.93
C LEU A 43 -4.30 10.65 14.15
N GLN A 44 -2.97 10.62 14.17
CA GLN A 44 -2.19 9.92 15.20
C GLN A 44 -2.44 10.38 16.65
N HIS A 45 -2.92 11.61 16.83
CA HIS A 45 -3.21 12.20 18.14
C HIS A 45 -4.71 12.33 18.42
N VAL A 46 -5.57 11.81 17.53
CA VAL A 46 -7.01 11.86 17.71
C VAL A 46 -7.43 10.72 18.64
N PRO A 47 -8.11 11.02 19.77
CA PRO A 47 -8.64 9.98 20.63
C PRO A 47 -9.64 9.08 19.89
N PRO A 48 -9.69 7.76 20.18
CA PRO A 48 -10.55 6.82 19.46
C PRO A 48 -12.03 7.23 19.42
N GLU A 49 -12.52 7.90 20.47
CA GLU A 49 -13.91 8.36 20.58
C GLU A 49 -14.26 9.44 19.54
N HIS A 50 -13.25 10.17 19.07
CA HIS A 50 -13.37 11.26 18.09
C HIS A 50 -12.84 10.87 16.71
N PHE A 51 -12.27 9.66 16.57
CA PHE A 51 -11.64 9.20 15.34
C PHE A 51 -12.60 9.28 14.15
N GLY A 52 -13.80 8.71 14.29
CA GLY A 52 -14.78 8.68 13.21
C GLY A 52 -15.19 10.07 12.70
N GLN A 53 -15.33 11.04 13.61
CA GLN A 53 -15.70 12.41 13.29
C GLN A 53 -14.57 13.15 12.55
N CYS A 54 -13.31 12.87 12.90
CA CYS A 54 -12.14 13.43 12.23
C CYS A 54 -11.80 12.72 10.91
N PHE A 55 -12.19 11.44 10.80
CA PHE A 55 -11.90 10.58 9.66
C PHE A 55 -12.88 10.80 8.50
N LEU A 56 -14.18 10.94 8.77
CA LEU A 56 -15.22 11.13 7.74
C LEU A 56 -14.90 12.24 6.72
N PRO A 57 -14.45 13.44 7.14
CA PRO A 57 -14.08 14.51 6.20
C PRO A 57 -12.86 14.20 5.33
N LEU A 58 -12.08 13.16 5.64
CA LEU A 58 -10.96 12.71 4.84
C LEU A 58 -11.39 11.81 3.68
N LEU A 59 -12.66 11.43 3.60
CA LEU A 59 -13.22 10.69 2.48
C LEU A 59 -14.09 11.62 1.64
N ASN A 60 -13.94 11.59 0.32
CA ASN A 60 -14.94 12.19 -0.55
C ASN A 60 -16.18 11.27 -0.67
N ASP A 61 -17.28 11.77 -1.22
CA ASP A 61 -18.52 11.00 -1.34
C ASP A 61 -18.36 9.68 -2.11
N TYR A 62 -17.47 9.64 -3.11
CA TYR A 62 -17.20 8.44 -3.90
C TYR A 62 -16.40 7.39 -3.12
N ALA A 63 -15.56 7.80 -2.18
CA ALA A 63 -14.82 6.92 -1.29
C ALA A 63 -15.62 6.54 -0.02
N ALA A 64 -16.53 7.40 0.43
CA ALA A 64 -17.39 7.14 1.59
C ALA A 64 -18.46 6.07 1.28
N ARG A 65 -19.00 6.04 0.05
CA ARG A 65 -20.04 5.08 -0.35
C ARG A 65 -19.60 3.61 -0.24
N PRO A 66 -18.43 3.19 -0.74
CA PRO A 66 -17.94 1.82 -0.56
C PRO A 66 -17.77 1.43 0.92
N LEU A 67 -17.26 2.34 1.75
CA LEU A 67 -17.10 2.10 3.18
C LEU A 67 -18.45 1.98 3.91
N LEU A 68 -19.45 2.77 3.51
CA LEU A 68 -20.81 2.60 4.00
C LEU A 68 -21.40 1.25 3.57
N ALA A 69 -21.14 0.83 2.32
CA ALA A 69 -21.64 -0.42 1.76
C ALA A 69 -20.96 -1.67 2.36
N SER A 70 -19.72 -1.57 2.85
CA SER A 70 -19.04 -2.67 3.54
C SER A 70 -19.65 -2.98 4.91
N GLY A 71 -20.55 -2.12 5.42
CA GLY A 71 -21.17 -2.27 6.74
C GLY A 71 -20.26 -1.84 7.90
N THR A 72 -19.08 -1.30 7.59
CA THR A 72 -18.15 -0.78 8.59
C THR A 72 -18.75 0.47 9.24
N ARG A 73 -18.90 0.45 10.57
CA ARG A 73 -19.43 1.61 11.30
C ARG A 73 -18.31 2.61 11.54
N ILE A 74 -18.58 3.90 11.43
CA ILE A 74 -17.60 4.95 11.75
C ILE A 74 -17.21 4.97 13.25
N THR A 75 -18.01 4.31 14.09
CA THR A 75 -17.78 4.14 15.52
C THR A 75 -17.01 2.84 15.84
N SER A 76 -16.65 2.06 14.82
CA SER A 76 -15.78 0.90 14.99
C SER A 76 -14.40 1.31 15.50
N ASN A 77 -13.64 0.33 15.98
CA ASN A 77 -12.24 0.53 16.29
C ASN A 77 -11.50 1.12 15.06
N PRO A 78 -10.64 2.13 15.22
CA PRO A 78 -9.79 2.65 14.14
C PRO A 78 -9.11 1.57 13.29
N ASP A 79 -8.64 0.48 13.90
CA ASP A 79 -8.00 -0.63 13.18
C ASP A 79 -8.95 -1.36 12.23
N GLU A 80 -10.22 -1.53 12.62
CA GLU A 80 -11.26 -2.12 11.76
C GLU A 80 -11.57 -1.21 10.57
N ILE A 81 -11.64 0.10 10.82
CA ILE A 81 -11.89 1.10 9.77
C ILE A 81 -10.72 1.11 8.77
N TRP A 82 -9.48 1.10 9.26
CA TRP A 82 -8.30 1.00 8.38
C TRP A 82 -8.27 -0.30 7.59
N THR A 83 -8.59 -1.43 8.21
CA THR A 83 -8.64 -2.73 7.53
C THR A 83 -9.66 -2.71 6.38
N ALA A 84 -10.88 -2.22 6.64
CA ALA A 84 -11.91 -2.09 5.61
C ALA A 84 -11.47 -1.19 4.45
N LEU A 85 -10.79 -0.08 4.73
CA LEU A 85 -10.25 0.79 3.68
C LEU A 85 -9.17 0.11 2.86
N HIS A 86 -8.28 -0.64 3.50
CA HIS A 86 -7.27 -1.42 2.78
C HIS A 86 -7.93 -2.44 1.85
N GLU A 87 -8.98 -3.12 2.27
CA GLU A 87 -9.70 -4.06 1.40
C GLU A 87 -10.40 -3.36 0.23
N LEU A 88 -11.00 -2.19 0.45
CA LEU A 88 -11.75 -1.45 -0.56
C LEU A 88 -10.87 -0.70 -1.57
N PHE A 89 -9.76 -0.12 -1.11
CA PHE A 89 -8.98 0.86 -1.87
C PHE A 89 -7.52 0.47 -2.06
N ALA A 90 -6.98 -0.51 -1.32
CA ALA A 90 -5.68 -1.04 -1.72
C ALA A 90 -5.90 -1.76 -3.04
N ARG A 91 -5.49 -1.11 -4.13
CA ARG A 91 -5.33 -1.73 -5.44
C ARG A 91 -4.38 -2.89 -5.25
N HIS A 92 -4.94 -4.07 -5.04
CA HIS A 92 -4.23 -5.31 -5.25
C HIS A 92 -4.13 -5.44 -6.77
N GLU A 93 -3.16 -4.75 -7.38
CA GLU A 93 -2.66 -5.24 -8.66
C GLU A 93 -2.24 -6.69 -8.36
N LEU A 94 -3.00 -7.62 -8.90
CA LEU A 94 -2.84 -9.02 -8.59
C LEU A 94 -1.40 -9.40 -8.96
N ALA A 95 -0.78 -10.23 -8.14
CA ALA A 95 0.56 -10.77 -8.41
C ALA A 95 0.79 -11.16 -9.89
N PRO A 96 -0.17 -11.79 -10.60
CA PRO A 96 -0.11 -12.01 -12.05
C PRO A 96 0.17 -10.77 -12.92
N VAL A 97 -0.43 -9.62 -12.65
CA VAL A 97 -0.22 -8.39 -13.45
C VAL A 97 1.22 -7.91 -13.35
N PHE A 98 1.79 -7.93 -12.14
CA PHE A 98 3.20 -7.59 -11.95
C PHE A 98 4.15 -8.61 -12.56
N LEU A 99 3.75 -9.88 -12.56
CA LEU A 99 4.50 -10.97 -13.18
C LEU A 99 4.54 -10.82 -14.70
N GLU A 100 3.41 -10.49 -15.32
CA GLU A 100 3.35 -10.16 -16.75
C GLU A 100 4.23 -8.95 -17.09
N LYS A 101 4.13 -7.86 -16.31
CA LYS A 101 5.00 -6.68 -16.46
C LYS A 101 6.48 -7.04 -16.29
N PHE A 102 6.81 -7.93 -15.36
CA PHE A 102 8.17 -8.40 -15.11
C PHE A 102 8.72 -9.15 -16.33
N PHE A 103 7.98 -10.12 -16.87
CA PHE A 103 8.39 -10.87 -18.06
C PHE A 103 8.41 -10.02 -19.33
N ALA A 104 7.54 -9.02 -19.42
CA ALA A 104 7.49 -8.10 -20.56
C ALA A 104 8.60 -7.02 -20.51
N LYS A 105 9.21 -6.76 -19.35
CA LYS A 105 10.20 -5.70 -19.18
C LYS A 105 11.50 -6.08 -19.90
N LYS A 106 11.81 -5.34 -20.96
CA LYS A 106 13.10 -5.36 -21.66
C LYS A 106 13.94 -4.15 -21.26
N GLN A 107 15.26 -4.30 -21.22
CA GLN A 107 16.15 -3.16 -21.01
C GLN A 107 16.10 -2.24 -22.22
N LEU A 108 15.87 -0.95 -21.99
CA LEU A 108 15.90 0.04 -23.08
C LEU A 108 17.35 0.41 -23.42
N HIS A 109 17.61 0.79 -24.67
CA HIS A 109 18.97 1.12 -25.12
C HIS A 109 19.60 2.30 -24.33
N ALA A 110 18.78 3.24 -23.86
CA ALA A 110 19.20 4.39 -23.06
C ALA A 110 19.14 4.16 -21.53
N GLU A 111 18.65 2.99 -21.08
CA GLU A 111 18.49 2.67 -19.66
C GLU A 111 19.75 1.97 -19.13
N SER A 112 20.29 2.43 -18.00
CA SER A 112 21.43 1.77 -17.38
C SER A 112 21.03 0.42 -16.77
N VAL A 113 22.01 -0.48 -16.60
CA VAL A 113 21.76 -1.80 -16.00
C VAL A 113 21.17 -1.67 -14.59
N ASP A 114 21.68 -0.72 -13.78
CA ASP A 114 21.19 -0.51 -12.41
C ASP A 114 19.75 -0.03 -12.39
N GLN A 115 19.36 0.86 -13.30
CA GLN A 115 17.98 1.33 -13.45
C GLN A 115 17.05 0.18 -13.85
N TYR A 116 17.46 -0.62 -14.84
CA TYR A 116 16.72 -1.79 -15.29
C TYR A 116 16.52 -2.80 -14.15
N VAL A 117 17.58 -3.13 -13.43
CA VAL A 117 17.55 -4.07 -12.29
C VAL A 117 16.70 -3.51 -11.14
N ALA A 118 16.74 -2.21 -10.87
CA ALA A 118 15.90 -1.58 -9.85
C ALA A 118 14.40 -1.73 -10.18
N VAL A 119 14.02 -1.50 -11.44
CA VAL A 119 12.63 -1.69 -11.91
C VAL A 119 12.21 -3.17 -11.80
N LEU A 120 13.06 -4.11 -12.24
CA LEU A 120 12.77 -5.54 -12.11
C LEU A 120 12.56 -5.96 -10.65
N ARG A 121 13.38 -5.45 -9.71
CA ARG A 121 13.23 -5.74 -8.27
C ARG A 121 11.89 -5.23 -7.72
N GLN A 122 11.47 -4.03 -8.13
CA GLN A 122 10.19 -3.48 -7.72
C GLN A 122 9.02 -4.33 -8.24
N LEU A 123 9.06 -4.75 -9.51
CA LEU A 123 8.05 -5.64 -10.09
C LEU A 123 8.02 -7.00 -9.39
N ALA A 124 9.18 -7.60 -9.12
CA ALA A 124 9.28 -8.89 -8.44
C ALA A 124 8.74 -8.84 -7.00
N THR A 125 8.98 -7.75 -6.27
CA THR A 125 8.49 -7.61 -4.88
C THR A 125 6.96 -7.52 -4.84
N LYS A 126 6.35 -6.91 -5.86
CA LYS A 126 4.90 -6.81 -5.99
C LYS A 126 4.27 -8.12 -6.53
N ALA A 127 4.97 -8.84 -7.41
CA ALA A 127 4.54 -10.16 -7.90
C ALA A 127 4.66 -11.27 -6.84
N TYR A 128 5.61 -11.16 -5.91
CA TYR A 128 5.88 -12.17 -4.88
C TYR A 128 5.93 -11.53 -3.47
N PRO A 129 4.77 -11.10 -2.93
CA PRO A 129 4.71 -10.36 -1.67
C PRO A 129 5.11 -11.20 -0.43
N LYS A 130 5.12 -12.54 -0.53
CA LYS A 130 5.57 -13.44 0.54
C LYS A 130 7.04 -13.78 0.35
N ARG A 131 7.91 -13.10 1.13
CA ARG A 131 9.38 -13.29 1.29
C ARG A 131 10.01 -14.38 0.39
N LEU A 132 10.50 -13.97 -0.78
CA LEU A 132 11.58 -14.70 -1.42
C LEU A 132 12.89 -14.22 -0.81
N LYS A 133 13.56 -15.10 -0.05
CA LYS A 133 15.00 -14.95 0.19
C LYS A 133 15.66 -14.92 -1.19
N TRP A 134 16.54 -13.93 -1.41
CA TRP A 134 17.16 -13.60 -2.70
C TRP A 134 17.76 -14.78 -3.47
N SER A 135 18.09 -15.89 -2.78
CA SER A 135 18.57 -17.14 -3.36
C SER A 135 17.58 -17.85 -4.29
N ALA A 136 16.28 -17.51 -4.28
CA ALA A 136 15.28 -18.14 -5.15
C ALA A 136 15.19 -17.50 -6.55
N LEU A 137 15.48 -16.20 -6.69
CA LEU A 137 15.46 -15.51 -7.98
C LEU A 137 16.72 -15.80 -8.80
N THR A 138 17.86 -16.11 -8.16
CA THR A 138 19.05 -16.56 -8.90
C THR A 138 18.81 -17.88 -9.61
N THR A 139 18.01 -18.79 -9.05
CA THR A 139 17.69 -20.06 -9.70
C THR A 139 16.71 -19.88 -10.86
N SER A 140 15.70 -19.00 -10.72
CA SER A 140 14.73 -18.74 -11.79
C SER A 140 15.31 -17.88 -12.93
N CYS A 141 16.13 -16.87 -12.62
CA CYS A 141 16.81 -16.08 -13.65
C CYS A 141 17.98 -16.85 -14.31
N CYS A 142 18.70 -17.72 -13.59
CA CYS A 142 19.72 -18.58 -14.22
C CYS A 142 19.10 -19.66 -15.12
N GLY A 143 17.90 -20.15 -14.80
CA GLY A 143 17.19 -21.11 -15.67
C GLY A 143 16.71 -20.51 -17.00
N LEU A 144 16.38 -19.20 -17.02
CA LEU A 144 15.79 -18.54 -18.19
C LEU A 144 16.80 -17.72 -19.03
N LEU A 145 18.01 -17.47 -18.53
CA LEU A 145 19.08 -16.86 -19.33
C LEU A 145 19.83 -17.88 -20.21
N TRP A 146 19.54 -19.18 -20.07
CA TRP A 146 20.22 -20.27 -20.81
C TRP A 146 19.49 -20.70 -22.11
N GLU A 147 18.20 -20.37 -22.28
CA GLU A 147 17.44 -20.76 -23.47
C GLU A 147 17.54 -19.72 -24.60
N SER A 148 18.76 -19.41 -25.02
CA SER A 148 19.02 -18.84 -26.35
C SER A 148 20.06 -19.70 -27.06
N PRO A 149 19.71 -20.31 -28.21
CA PRO A 149 20.55 -21.31 -28.84
C PRO A 149 21.66 -20.60 -29.61
N THR A 150 22.91 -20.80 -29.22
CA THR A 150 24.01 -21.16 -30.14
C THR A 150 25.31 -21.36 -29.36
N LYS A 151 25.94 -22.51 -29.65
CA LYS A 151 27.31 -22.94 -29.26
C LYS A 151 27.49 -23.53 -27.86
N SER A 152 27.35 -24.85 -27.84
CA SER A 152 28.09 -25.83 -27.03
C SER A 152 29.34 -25.27 -26.36
N MET A 153 29.32 -25.19 -25.02
CA MET A 153 30.51 -24.99 -24.19
C MET A 153 30.61 -26.13 -23.18
N LYS A 154 31.80 -26.75 -23.10
CA LYS A 154 32.06 -28.03 -22.43
C LYS A 154 31.98 -27.96 -20.89
N PRO A 155 31.72 -29.10 -20.21
CA PRO A 155 31.34 -29.15 -18.78
C PRO A 155 32.43 -28.79 -17.76
N ASP A 156 33.68 -28.58 -18.18
CA ASP A 156 34.81 -28.47 -17.23
C ASP A 156 35.04 -27.07 -16.64
N SER A 157 34.18 -26.09 -16.96
CA SER A 157 34.32 -24.72 -16.45
C SER A 157 33.68 -24.49 -15.07
N TRP A 158 32.94 -25.47 -14.55
CA TRP A 158 32.15 -25.31 -13.31
C TRP A 158 33.02 -25.18 -12.05
N LYS A 159 34.23 -25.76 -12.03
CA LYS A 159 35.10 -25.78 -10.83
C LYS A 159 35.87 -24.48 -10.57
N LYS A 160 35.81 -23.48 -11.45
CA LYS A 160 36.63 -22.25 -11.31
C LYS A 160 35.89 -21.06 -10.71
N CYS A 161 34.56 -21.10 -10.62
CA CYS A 161 33.75 -19.98 -10.11
C CYS A 161 33.32 -20.13 -8.64
N HIS A 162 33.38 -21.35 -8.11
CA HIS A 162 33.14 -21.61 -6.69
C HIS A 162 34.44 -22.13 -6.08
N GLY A 163 35.31 -21.20 -5.70
CA GLY A 163 36.43 -21.51 -4.81
C GLY A 163 35.88 -22.12 -3.53
N VAL A 164 36.30 -23.36 -3.26
CA VAL A 164 36.49 -23.83 -1.89
C VAL A 164 37.53 -22.93 -1.23
#